data_AF-A0A6P0VXW4-F1
#
_entry.id   AF-A0A6P0VXW4-F1
#
_cell.length_a   1.000
_cell.length_b   1.000
_cell.length_c   1.000
_cell.angle_alpha   90.00
_cell.angle_beta   90.00
_cell.angle_gamma   90.00
#
_symmetry.space_group_name_H-M   'P 1'
#
loop_
_entity.id
_entity.type
_entity.pdbx_description
1 polymer ?
#
loop_
_entity_poly.entity_id
_entity_poly.type
_entity_poly.pdbx_seq_one_letter_code
_entity_poly.pdbx_strand_id
1 'polypeptide(L)'
;MYGRQDDSDGCFGILIVIALILWVLTQIVKLMVITLAYIGATPIIILDYFSISFMWIGIKNPSIAWLVLGTLIGIVVGLVQGLKRAGRPSDIVKVYIGASSLACILGIGSWIALSVQ
;
A
#
# COMPACT_ATOMS: atom_id res chain seq x y z
N MET A 1 25.33 42.19 -44.33
CA MET A 1 25.45 40.99 -43.47
C MET A 1 24.35 41.05 -42.40
N TYR A 2 23.08 40.87 -42.80
CA TYR A 2 21.91 41.03 -41.93
C TYR A 2 20.90 39.94 -42.31
N GLY A 3 21.16 38.71 -41.87
CA GLY A 3 20.35 37.54 -42.23
C GLY A 3 20.84 36.23 -41.62
N ARG A 4 21.62 36.31 -40.52
CA ARG A 4 22.13 35.13 -39.80
C ARG A 4 21.71 35.14 -38.32
N GLN A 5 20.93 36.14 -37.90
CA GLN A 5 20.53 36.32 -36.50
C GLN A 5 19.13 35.73 -36.25
N ASP A 6 18.26 35.78 -37.26
CA ASP A 6 16.88 35.27 -37.20
C ASP A 6 16.79 33.73 -37.08
N ASP A 7 17.78 33.00 -37.63
CA ASP A 7 17.85 31.53 -37.56
C ASP A 7 18.20 31.02 -36.15
N SER A 8 18.92 31.83 -35.36
CA SER A 8 19.38 31.43 -34.03
C SER A 8 18.26 31.56 -32.98
N ASP A 9 17.39 32.55 -33.14
CA ASP A 9 16.26 32.79 -32.23
C ASP A 9 15.16 31.74 -32.40
N GLY A 10 14.93 31.27 -33.64
CA GLY A 10 14.01 30.16 -33.93
C GLY A 10 14.46 28.83 -33.32
N CYS A 11 15.76 28.54 -33.36
CA CYS A 11 16.32 27.33 -32.76
C CYS A 11 16.21 27.34 -31.22
N PHE A 12 16.43 28.50 -30.60
CA PHE A 12 16.30 28.66 -29.16
C PHE A 12 14.85 28.46 -28.68
N GLY A 13 13.87 28.96 -29.44
CA GLY A 13 12.45 28.74 -29.18
C GLY A 13 12.06 27.25 -29.20
N ILE A 14 12.53 26.50 -30.21
CA ILE A 14 12.25 25.07 -30.33
C ILE A 14 12.88 24.28 -29.18
N LEU A 15 14.12 24.61 -28.80
CA LEU A 15 14.80 23.97 -27.66
C LEU A 15 14.05 24.20 -26.34
N ILE A 16 13.52 25.40 -26.12
CA ILE A 16 12.71 25.72 -24.94
C ILE A 16 11.43 24.87 -24.92
N VAL A 17 10.73 24.77 -26.06
CA VAL A 17 9.51 23.95 -26.16
C VAL A 17 9.80 22.48 -25.88
N ILE A 18 10.88 21.92 -26.45
CA ILE A 18 11.30 20.54 -26.19
C ILE A 18 11.63 20.33 -24.71
N ALA A 19 12.37 21.26 -24.10
CA ALA A 19 12.70 21.19 -22.68
C ALA A 19 11.45 21.22 -21.79
N LEU A 20 10.45 22.03 -22.15
CA LEU A 20 9.17 22.13 -21.43
C LEU A 20 8.37 20.82 -21.54
N ILE A 21 8.33 20.22 -22.73
CA ILE A 21 7.69 18.91 -22.95
C ILE A 21 8.37 17.82 -22.11
N LEU A 22 9.71 17.77 -22.13
CA LEU A 22 10.47 16.81 -21.33
C LEU A 22 10.23 17.02 -19.82
N TRP A 23 10.20 18.28 -19.37
CA TRP A 23 9.91 18.60 -17.97
C TRP A 23 8.52 18.10 -17.57
N VAL A 24 7.48 18.37 -18.37
CA VAL A 24 6.12 17.88 -18.10
C VAL A 24 6.07 16.35 -18.07
N LEU A 25 6.71 15.67 -19.01
CA LEU A 25 6.80 14.21 -19.02
C LEU A 25 7.44 13.65 -17.74
N THR A 26 8.52 14.27 -17.25
CA THR A 26 9.13 13.83 -15.97
C THR A 26 8.19 14.02 -14.77
N GLN A 27 7.36 15.05 -14.75
CA GLN A 27 6.39 15.26 -13.67
C GLN A 27 5.28 14.21 -13.70
N ILE A 28 4.80 13.84 -14.90
CA ILE A 28 3.78 12.78 -15.06
C ILE A 28 4.30 11.44 -14.53
N VAL A 29 5.53 11.07 -14.88
CA VAL A 29 6.14 9.83 -14.40
C VAL A 29 6.30 9.84 -12.88
N LYS A 30 6.77 10.97 -12.30
CA LYS A 30 6.88 11.11 -10.85
C LYS A 30 5.54 10.95 -10.15
N LEU A 31 4.48 11.57 -10.67
CA LEU A 31 3.14 11.46 -10.12
C LEU A 31 2.62 10.01 -10.16
N MET A 32 2.85 9.29 -11.27
CA MET A 32 2.50 7.88 -11.36
C MET A 32 3.22 7.03 -10.32
N VAL A 33 4.53 7.22 -10.15
CA VAL A 33 5.34 6.48 -9.16
C VAL A 33 4.88 6.79 -7.73
N ILE A 34 4.63 8.06 -7.42
CA ILE A 34 4.13 8.46 -6.08
C ILE A 34 2.76 7.84 -5.83
N THR A 35 1.86 7.87 -6.80
CA THR A 35 0.52 7.30 -6.65
C THR A 35 0.59 5.80 -6.43
N LEU A 36 1.42 5.09 -7.19
CA LEU A 36 1.64 3.66 -7.02
C LEU A 36 2.27 3.33 -5.66
N ALA A 37 3.24 4.13 -5.22
CA ALA A 37 3.86 4.00 -3.92
C ALA A 37 2.86 4.21 -2.78
N TYR A 38 1.96 5.20 -2.88
CA TYR A 38 0.89 5.41 -1.90
C TYR A 38 -0.07 4.23 -1.83
N ILE A 39 -0.50 3.71 -2.99
CA ILE A 39 -1.40 2.55 -3.06
C ILE A 39 -0.70 1.32 -2.43
N GLY A 40 0.58 1.10 -2.72
CA GLY A 40 1.36 -0.01 -2.16
C GLY A 40 1.69 0.15 -0.68
N ALA A 41 1.90 1.39 -0.19
CA ALA A 41 2.20 1.67 1.21
C ALA A 41 0.98 1.52 2.11
N THR A 42 -0.22 1.80 1.61
CA THR A 42 -1.47 1.73 2.38
C THR A 42 -1.68 0.37 3.08
N PRO A 43 -1.61 -0.80 2.40
CA PRO A 43 -1.75 -2.09 3.07
C PRO A 43 -0.61 -2.37 4.05
N ILE A 44 0.60 -1.91 3.77
CA ILE A 44 1.77 -2.08 4.65
C ILE A 44 1.53 -1.33 5.97
N ILE A 45 1.09 -0.07 5.91
CA ILE A 45 0.80 0.75 7.10
C ILE A 45 -0.32 0.12 7.95
N ILE A 46 -1.37 -0.41 7.30
CA ILE A 46 -2.45 -1.09 8.01
C ILE A 46 -1.92 -2.34 8.73
N LEU A 47 -1.13 -3.18 8.05
CA LEU A 47 -0.53 -4.37 8.64
C LEU A 47 0.41 -4.04 9.80
N ASP A 48 1.16 -2.94 9.67
CA ASP A 48 2.06 -2.48 10.72
C ASP A 48 1.30 -2.02 11.97
N TYR A 49 0.18 -1.32 11.77
CA TYR A 49 -0.76 -0.95 12.84
C TYR A 49 -1.29 -2.17 13.58
N PHE A 50 -1.63 -3.25 12.88
CA PHE A 50 -2.05 -4.50 13.50
C PHE A 50 -0.90 -5.21 14.24
N SER A 51 0.36 -5.04 13.82
CA SER A 51 1.51 -5.63 14.49
C SER A 51 1.74 -5.03 15.89
N ILE A 52 1.46 -3.72 16.06
CA ILE A 52 1.56 -3.00 17.34
C ILE A 52 0.62 -3.63 18.39
N SER A 53 -0.55 -4.11 17.97
CA SER A 53 -1.49 -4.83 18.83
C SER A 53 -0.87 -6.05 19.52
N PHE A 54 0.06 -6.73 18.85
CA PHE A 54 0.72 -7.90 19.42
C PHE A 54 1.73 -7.55 20.52
N MET A 55 2.13 -6.28 20.67
CA MET A 55 2.94 -5.85 21.82
C MET A 55 2.16 -6.01 23.14
N TRP A 56 0.83 -5.87 23.13
CA TRP A 56 -0.01 -6.13 24.32
C TRP A 56 0.02 -7.58 24.78
N ILE A 57 0.21 -8.50 23.85
CA ILE A 57 0.33 -9.94 24.11
C ILE A 57 1.77 -10.30 24.57
N GLY A 58 2.65 -9.31 24.72
CA GLY A 58 4.03 -9.48 25.18
C GLY A 58 5.03 -9.80 24.08
N ILE A 59 4.63 -9.73 22.81
CA ILE A 59 5.54 -9.91 21.67
C ILE A 59 6.32 -8.62 21.46
N LYS A 60 7.50 -8.56 22.06
CA LYS A 60 8.43 -7.40 21.94
C LYS A 60 9.14 -7.33 20.58
N ASN A 61 9.18 -8.44 19.84
CA ASN A 61 9.90 -8.54 18.57
C ASN A 61 8.94 -8.36 17.38
N PRO A 62 9.07 -7.27 16.59
CA PRO A 62 8.14 -6.95 15.50
C PRO A 62 8.12 -8.01 14.40
N SER A 63 9.24 -8.70 14.16
CA SER A 63 9.33 -9.79 13.18
C SER A 63 8.42 -10.98 13.53
N ILE A 64 8.23 -11.26 14.83
CA ILE A 64 7.35 -12.34 15.30
C ILE A 64 5.89 -11.92 15.13
N ALA A 65 5.56 -10.66 15.43
CA ALA A 65 4.22 -10.13 15.21
C ALA A 65 3.82 -10.22 13.73
N TRP A 66 4.72 -9.85 12.82
CA TRP A 66 4.53 -10.00 11.37
C TRP A 66 4.31 -11.45 10.93
N LEU A 67 5.09 -12.39 11.47
CA LEU A 67 4.92 -13.82 11.20
C LEU A 67 3.53 -14.31 11.62
N VAL A 68 3.10 -13.96 12.83
CA VAL A 68 1.78 -14.35 13.35
C VAL A 68 0.66 -13.77 12.48
N LEU A 69 0.77 -12.49 12.11
CA LEU A 69 -0.17 -11.82 11.22
C LEU A 69 -0.26 -12.50 9.84
N GLY A 70 0.89 -12.81 9.25
CA GLY A 70 1.00 -13.54 7.99
C GLY A 70 0.36 -14.92 8.07
N THR A 71 0.59 -15.66 9.16
CA THR A 71 -0.05 -16.97 9.36
C THR A 71 -1.56 -16.87 9.49
N LEU A 72 -2.08 -15.88 10.22
CA LEU A 72 -3.54 -15.65 10.34
C LEU A 72 -4.19 -15.36 8.99
N ILE A 73 -3.60 -14.44 8.20
CA ILE A 73 -4.08 -14.12 6.86
C ILE A 73 -4.03 -15.36 5.96
N GLY A 74 -2.91 -16.09 5.98
CA GLY A 74 -2.74 -17.32 5.20
C GLY A 74 -3.77 -18.39 5.55
N ILE A 75 -4.07 -18.59 6.84
CA ILE A 75 -5.10 -19.53 7.32
C ILE A 75 -6.46 -19.13 6.78
N VAL A 76 -6.86 -17.85 6.90
CA VAL A 76 -8.16 -17.37 6.41
C VAL A 76 -8.28 -17.58 4.90
N VAL A 77 -7.27 -17.18 4.12
CA VAL A 77 -7.28 -17.33 2.65
C VAL A 77 -7.32 -18.80 2.25
N GLY A 78 -6.51 -19.65 2.90
CA GLY A 78 -6.48 -21.08 2.65
C GLY A 78 -7.82 -21.76 2.98
N LEU A 79 -8.43 -21.39 4.10
CA LEU A 79 -9.73 -21.91 4.53
C LEU A 79 -10.84 -21.49 3.56
N VAL A 80 -10.86 -20.23 3.13
CA VAL A 80 -11.81 -19.73 2.13
C VAL A 80 -11.65 -20.47 0.80
N GLN A 81 -10.42 -20.66 0.31
CA GLN A 81 -10.17 -21.41 -0.93
C GLN A 81 -10.59 -22.88 -0.80
N GLY A 82 -10.32 -23.52 0.34
CA GLY A 82 -10.74 -24.89 0.64
C GLY A 82 -12.25 -25.05 0.66
N LEU A 83 -12.96 -24.15 1.35
CA LEU A 83 -14.43 -24.12 1.41
C LEU A 83 -15.08 -23.85 0.05
N LYS A 84 -14.46 -22.98 -0.76
CA LYS A 84 -14.90 -22.70 -2.13
C LYS A 84 -14.77 -23.94 -3.01
N ARG A 85 -13.66 -24.68 -2.90
CA ARG A 85 -13.47 -25.97 -3.61
C ARG A 85 -14.40 -27.07 -3.10
N ALA A 86 -14.75 -27.05 -1.81
CA ALA A 86 -15.68 -28.00 -1.20
C ALA A 86 -17.17 -27.71 -1.51
N GLY A 87 -17.48 -26.67 -2.29
CA GLY A 87 -18.86 -26.33 -2.67
C GLY A 87 -19.72 -25.83 -1.50
N ARG A 88 -19.12 -25.33 -0.42
CA ARG A 88 -19.81 -24.82 0.78
C ARG A 88 -19.69 -23.30 0.92
N PRO A 89 -20.38 -22.50 0.08
CA PRO A 89 -20.26 -21.04 0.11
C PRO A 89 -20.86 -20.41 1.38
N SER A 90 -21.83 -21.07 2.02
CA SER A 90 -22.46 -20.58 3.27
C SER A 90 -21.48 -20.52 4.44
N ASP A 91 -20.51 -21.43 4.50
CA ASP A 91 -19.50 -21.45 5.56
C ASP A 91 -18.39 -20.41 5.32
N ILE A 92 -18.20 -19.94 4.08
CA ILE A 92 -17.27 -18.83 3.77
C ILE A 92 -17.71 -17.55 4.50
N VAL A 93 -19.02 -17.30 4.58
CA VAL A 93 -19.56 -16.13 5.30
C VAL A 93 -19.21 -16.19 6.78
N LYS A 94 -19.27 -17.38 7.40
CA LYS A 94 -18.86 -17.56 8.80
C LYS A 94 -17.38 -17.29 9.01
N VAL A 95 -16.53 -17.71 8.06
CA VAL A 95 -15.09 -17.42 8.09
C VAL A 95 -14.83 -15.92 7.99
N TYR A 96 -15.55 -15.20 7.12
CA TYR A 96 -15.45 -13.75 7.03
C TYR A 96 -15.90 -13.05 8.32
N ILE A 97 -17.00 -13.49 8.93
CA ILE A 97 -17.48 -12.95 10.21
C ILE A 97 -16.47 -13.21 11.34
N GLY A 98 -15.87 -14.41 11.36
CA GLY A 98 -14.82 -14.75 12.33
C GLY A 98 -13.54 -13.93 12.11
N ALA A 99 -13.15 -13.71 10.86
CA ALA A 99 -12.00 -12.88 10.53
C ALA A 99 -12.24 -11.40 10.83
N SER A 100 -13.44 -10.88 10.55
CA SER A 100 -13.79 -9.49 10.83
C SER A 100 -13.89 -9.21 12.33
N SER A 101 -14.43 -10.13 13.12
CA SER A 101 -14.46 -10.00 14.57
C SER A 101 -13.06 -9.98 15.16
N LEU A 102 -12.17 -10.89 14.74
CA LEU A 102 -10.75 -10.91 15.11
C LEU A 102 -10.04 -9.60 14.73
N ALA A 103 -10.27 -9.09 13.51
CA ALA A 103 -9.73 -7.81 13.07
C ALA A 103 -10.23 -6.65 13.94
N CYS A 104 -11.49 -6.64 14.35
CA CYS A 104 -12.03 -5.61 15.25
C CYS A 104 -11.35 -5.63 16.63
N ILE A 105 -11.15 -6.81 17.25
CA ILE A 105 -10.52 -6.87 18.58
C ILE A 105 -9.02 -6.50 18.50
N LEU A 106 -8.33 -6.91 17.44
CA LEU A 106 -6.95 -6.48 17.19
C LEU A 106 -6.88 -4.97 16.88
N GLY A 107 -7.86 -4.40 16.20
CA GLY A 107 -7.93 -2.95 15.94
C GLY A 107 -8.11 -2.15 17.24
N ILE A 108 -8.98 -2.61 18.13
CA ILE A 108 -9.19 -2.01 19.46
C ILE A 108 -7.92 -2.13 20.30
N GLY A 109 -7.27 -3.30 20.30
CA GLY A 109 -6.00 -3.51 21.00
C GLY A 109 -4.89 -2.55 20.56
N SER A 110 -4.78 -2.28 19.25
CA SER A 110 -3.79 -1.35 18.71
C SER A 110 -4.08 0.09 19.11
N TRP A 111 -5.36 0.49 19.09
CA TRP A 111 -5.79 1.81 19.53
C TRP A 111 -5.44 2.07 21.00
N ILE A 112 -5.70 1.08 21.86
CA ILE A 112 -5.36 1.17 23.28
C ILE A 112 -3.84 1.21 23.46
N ALA A 113 -3.07 0.43 22.68
CA ALA A 113 -1.61 0.47 22.69
C ALA A 113 -1.02 1.85 22.39
N LEU A 114 -1.55 2.50 21.37
CA LEU A 114 -1.11 3.84 20.97
C LEU A 114 -1.51 4.91 21.98
N SER A 115 -2.61 4.73 22.72
CA SER A 115 -3.04 5.67 23.76
C SER A 115 -2.24 5.61 25.06
N VAL A 116 -1.46 4.54 25.27
CA VAL A 116 -0.70 4.28 26.51
C VAL A 116 0.80 4.58 26.35
N GLN A 117 1.28 4.73 25.11
CA GLN A 117 2.64 5.22 24.79
C GLN A 117 2.72 6.74 24.84
#